data_AF-A0A1U7NY42-F1
#
_entry.id   AF-A0A1U7NY42-F1
#
_cell.length_a   1.000
_cell.length_b   1.000
_cell.length_c   1.000
_cell.angle_alpha   90.00
_cell.angle_beta   90.00
_cell.angle_gamma   90.00
#
_symmetry.space_group_name_H-M   'P 1'
#
loop_
_entity.id
_entity.type
_entity.pdbx_description
1 polymer ?
#
loop_
_entity_poly.entity_id
_entity_poly.type
_entity_poly.pdbx_seq_one_letter_code
_entity_poly.pdbx_strand_id
1 'polypeptide(L)'
;MSGGLRSYAGALRPPEGYKNIVLTRPNDGPTLLEGRQVFAATCAACHGPELRGRGLSGVNILPHPADLRAPRIGNLTDGELLGYIAEGVPGTGMPAWKLVLTRPQMEAVARYVRSRTLIMPEDARTNPLPDIPAQIVLGRQNYMQTCGACHGTNARGVSPAGRSLQPRPADLTAPEVQRYSDGQLMWILENGIVGTPMRGWVTEKVIDKQQAWSILRYLRYLGRDEDNPDTFPVFKDRFYSHYPVLQSVDNSVPQNIPSLPDPPK
;
A
#
# COMPACT_ATOMS: atom_id res chain seq x y z
N MET A 1 -9.23 45.99 -9.55
CA MET A 1 -7.84 45.52 -9.71
C MET A 1 -7.82 44.03 -9.39
N SER A 2 -7.89 43.20 -10.42
CA SER A 2 -8.08 41.75 -10.31
C SER A 2 -6.72 41.07 -10.42
N GLY A 3 -6.05 40.85 -9.29
CA GLY A 3 -4.76 40.14 -9.24
C GLY A 3 -4.98 38.64 -9.41
N GLY A 4 -4.74 38.14 -10.62
CA GLY A 4 -4.83 36.72 -10.95
C GLY A 4 -3.87 35.87 -10.11
N LEU A 5 -4.38 34.74 -9.60
CA LEU A 5 -3.61 33.67 -8.96
C LEU A 5 -2.52 33.20 -9.94
N ARG A 6 -1.27 33.61 -9.69
CA ARG A 6 -0.11 33.08 -10.42
C ARG A 6 -0.07 31.57 -10.22
N SER A 7 -0.08 30.81 -11.32
CA SER A 7 0.09 29.37 -11.25
C SER A 7 1.45 29.05 -10.62
N TYR A 8 1.45 28.28 -9.52
CA TYR A 8 2.65 27.86 -8.80
C TYR A 8 3.47 26.77 -9.53
N ALA A 9 3.25 26.59 -10.84
CA ALA A 9 3.87 25.55 -11.66
C ALA A 9 5.41 25.67 -11.77
N GLY A 10 6.00 26.83 -11.43
CA GLY A 10 7.45 27.04 -11.46
C GLY A 10 8.21 26.74 -10.15
N ALA A 11 7.52 26.46 -9.04
CA ALA A 11 8.13 26.37 -7.70
C ALA A 11 8.56 24.95 -7.29
N LEU A 12 8.32 23.96 -8.15
CA LEU A 12 8.60 22.54 -7.87
C LEU A 12 9.81 22.03 -8.68
N ARG A 13 10.92 22.76 -8.66
CA ARG A 13 12.20 22.21 -9.13
C ARG A 13 12.88 21.49 -7.96
N PRO A 14 13.23 20.21 -8.10
CA PRO A 14 13.96 19.49 -7.06
C PRO A 14 15.30 20.16 -6.79
N PRO A 15 15.73 20.30 -5.53
CA PRO A 15 17.05 20.83 -5.24
C PRO A 15 18.14 19.90 -5.83
N GLU A 16 19.06 20.48 -6.61
CA GLU A 16 20.07 19.75 -7.40
C GLU A 16 20.87 18.69 -6.61
N GLY A 17 21.09 18.92 -5.31
CA GLY A 17 21.87 18.03 -4.44
C GLY A 17 21.27 16.66 -4.14
N TYR A 18 20.04 16.38 -4.59
CA TYR A 18 19.32 15.15 -4.22
C TYR A 18 19.01 14.20 -5.38
N LYS A 19 19.31 14.56 -6.64
CA LYS A 19 18.83 13.87 -7.85
C LYS A 19 19.15 12.37 -7.97
N ASN A 20 20.20 11.87 -7.30
CA ASN A 20 20.66 10.48 -7.43
C ASN A 20 20.35 9.60 -6.21
N ILE A 21 19.49 10.05 -5.31
CA ILE A 21 19.16 9.29 -4.09
C ILE A 21 18.01 8.32 -4.37
N VAL A 22 18.22 7.06 -3.97
CA VAL A 22 17.23 5.99 -4.05
C VAL A 22 17.07 5.38 -2.65
N LEU A 23 15.87 5.46 -2.10
CA LEU A 23 15.52 5.01 -0.75
C LEU A 23 15.06 3.54 -0.75
N THR A 24 15.03 2.84 -1.88
CA THR A 24 14.49 1.48 -1.99
C THR A 24 15.42 0.37 -1.48
N ARG A 25 16.57 0.67 -0.86
CA ARG A 25 17.40 -0.40 -0.26
C ARG A 25 16.65 -1.00 0.94
N PRO A 26 16.28 -2.30 0.89
CA PRO A 26 15.38 -2.91 1.88
C PRO A 26 15.99 -3.01 3.29
N ASN A 27 17.31 -3.05 3.41
CA ASN A 27 17.99 -3.43 4.66
C ASN A 27 19.03 -2.44 5.19
N ASP A 28 19.31 -1.35 4.47
CA ASP A 28 20.31 -0.36 4.87
C ASP A 28 19.63 1.01 5.01
N GLY A 29 19.15 1.33 6.20
CA GLY A 29 18.56 2.64 6.47
C GLY A 29 17.63 2.73 7.68
N PRO A 30 17.22 3.95 8.06
CA PRO A 30 16.32 4.20 9.17
C PRO A 30 14.93 3.61 8.90
N THR A 31 14.29 3.13 9.97
CA THR A 31 13.07 2.32 9.88
C THR A 31 11.84 3.17 9.54
N LEU A 32 10.78 2.52 9.06
CA LEU A 32 9.49 3.18 8.83
C LEU A 32 8.82 3.62 10.11
N LEU A 33 9.09 2.89 11.21
CA LEU A 33 8.61 3.24 12.53
C LEU A 33 9.22 4.58 12.97
N GLU A 34 10.53 4.72 12.79
CA GLU A 34 11.23 5.99 13.01
C GLU A 34 10.66 7.09 12.12
N GLY A 35 10.53 6.83 10.82
CA GLY A 35 9.94 7.78 9.87
C GLY A 35 8.54 8.25 10.28
N ARG A 36 7.72 7.32 10.78
CA ARG A 36 6.39 7.64 11.30
C ARG A 36 6.44 8.44 12.60
N GLN A 37 7.34 8.13 13.52
CA GLN A 37 7.50 8.87 14.77
C GLN A 37 7.91 10.31 14.48
N VAL A 38 8.90 10.50 13.62
CA VAL A 38 9.34 11.83 13.17
C VAL A 38 8.21 12.55 12.44
N PHE A 39 7.49 11.88 11.54
CA PHE A 39 6.34 12.47 10.84
C PHE A 39 5.24 12.91 11.80
N ALA A 40 4.88 12.07 12.78
CA ALA A 40 3.86 12.39 13.78
C ALA A 40 4.25 13.60 14.62
N ALA A 41 5.52 13.68 15.04
CA ALA A 41 6.02 14.79 15.85
C ALA A 41 6.16 16.10 15.07
N THR A 42 6.43 16.03 13.76
CA THR A 42 6.95 17.17 13.00
C THR A 42 6.06 17.60 11.84
N CYS A 43 5.49 16.64 11.10
CA CYS A 43 4.80 16.89 9.84
C CYS A 43 3.27 16.81 9.97
N ALA A 44 2.76 15.97 10.87
CA ALA A 44 1.34 15.66 11.00
C ALA A 44 0.47 16.85 11.43
N ALA A 45 1.06 17.85 12.11
CA ALA A 45 0.36 19.09 12.46
C ALA A 45 -0.22 19.81 11.23
N CYS A 46 0.48 19.75 10.09
CA CYS A 46 0.05 20.34 8.82
C CYS A 46 -0.52 19.30 7.85
N HIS A 47 0.18 18.17 7.66
CA HIS A 47 -0.21 17.16 6.68
C HIS A 47 -1.28 16.17 7.18
N GLY A 48 -1.59 16.18 8.48
CA GLY A 48 -2.50 15.26 9.13
C GLY A 48 -1.88 13.87 9.34
N PRO A 49 -2.37 13.08 10.31
CA PRO A 49 -1.86 11.73 10.59
C PRO A 49 -2.11 10.73 9.44
N GLU A 50 -3.03 11.08 8.53
CA GLU A 50 -3.38 10.29 7.34
C GLU A 50 -2.71 10.79 6.06
N LEU A 51 -1.82 11.79 6.16
CA LEU A 51 -1.06 12.36 5.05
C LEU A 51 -1.90 13.11 3.99
N ARG A 52 -3.14 13.49 4.31
CA ARG A 52 -4.10 14.11 3.37
C ARG A 52 -4.00 15.63 3.25
N GLY A 53 -3.05 16.27 3.92
CA GLY A 53 -2.92 17.73 3.91
C GLY A 53 -3.93 18.46 4.82
N ARG A 54 -4.57 17.73 5.75
CA ARG A 54 -5.67 18.24 6.61
C ARG A 54 -5.32 18.18 8.10
N GLY A 55 -4.08 18.50 8.45
CA GLY A 55 -3.68 18.64 9.85
C GLY A 55 -4.31 19.86 10.49
N LEU A 56 -4.48 19.85 11.81
CA LEU A 56 -5.15 20.93 12.57
C LEU A 56 -4.50 22.31 12.32
N SER A 57 -3.17 22.36 12.19
CA SER A 57 -2.45 23.60 11.88
C SER A 57 -2.45 23.92 10.38
N GLY A 58 -2.76 22.95 9.52
CA GLY A 58 -2.74 23.07 8.06
C GLY A 58 -4.00 23.69 7.45
N VAL A 59 -5.13 23.65 8.17
CA VAL A 59 -6.43 24.11 7.63
C VAL A 59 -6.47 25.59 7.27
N ASN A 60 -5.64 26.42 7.93
CA ASN A 60 -5.60 27.88 7.74
C ASN A 60 -4.31 28.37 7.07
N ILE A 61 -3.43 27.47 6.61
CA ILE A 61 -2.19 27.84 5.90
C ILE A 61 -2.49 27.85 4.40
N LEU A 62 -2.18 28.97 3.74
CA LEU A 62 -2.24 29.10 2.28
C LEU A 62 -0.83 29.29 1.69
N PRO A 63 -0.46 28.55 0.62
CA PRO A 63 -1.22 27.45 0.02
C PRO A 63 -1.36 26.25 0.97
N HIS A 64 -2.48 25.53 0.86
CA HIS A 64 -2.75 24.39 1.73
C HIS A 64 -1.67 23.30 1.64
N PRO A 65 -1.36 22.62 2.76
CA PRO A 65 -0.45 21.49 2.75
C PRO A 65 -0.88 20.43 1.73
N ALA A 66 0.10 19.85 1.03
CA ALA A 66 -0.16 18.82 0.03
C ALA A 66 -0.79 17.56 0.66
N ASP A 67 -1.74 16.95 -0.06
CA ASP A 67 -2.07 15.54 0.10
C ASP A 67 -0.84 14.73 -0.37
N LEU A 68 -0.12 14.16 0.58
CA LEU A 68 1.11 13.41 0.33
C LEU A 68 0.84 12.02 -0.24
N ARG A 69 -0.43 11.60 -0.35
CA ARG A 69 -0.84 10.36 -1.04
C ARG A 69 -1.18 10.60 -2.50
N ALA A 70 -1.26 11.86 -2.94
CA ALA A 70 -1.67 12.17 -4.30
C ALA A 70 -0.66 11.65 -5.32
N PRO A 71 -1.11 11.24 -6.54
CA PRO A 71 -0.22 10.74 -7.59
C PRO A 71 0.96 11.67 -7.89
N ARG A 72 0.73 12.99 -7.84
CA ARG A 72 1.80 13.99 -8.03
C ARG A 72 2.97 13.86 -7.05
N ILE A 73 2.71 13.45 -5.81
CA ILE A 73 3.74 13.25 -4.78
C ILE A 73 4.39 11.89 -4.95
N GLY A 74 3.59 10.87 -5.26
CA GLY A 74 4.13 9.55 -5.57
C GLY A 74 5.02 9.57 -6.82
N ASN A 75 4.75 10.43 -7.81
CA ASN A 75 5.53 10.53 -9.05
C ASN A 75 6.88 11.20 -8.88
N LEU A 76 7.12 11.85 -7.73
CA LEU A 76 8.45 12.36 -7.40
C LEU A 76 9.45 11.19 -7.37
N THR A 77 10.71 11.43 -7.69
CA THR A 77 11.78 10.48 -7.34
C THR A 77 12.08 10.57 -5.84
N ASP A 78 12.75 9.56 -5.29
CA ASP A 78 13.16 9.55 -3.88
C ASP A 78 14.02 10.77 -3.51
N GLY A 79 14.92 11.16 -4.42
CA GLY A 79 15.71 12.38 -4.32
C GLY A 79 14.86 13.64 -4.27
N GLU A 80 13.85 13.74 -5.13
CA GLU A 80 12.97 14.92 -5.15
C GLU A 80 12.15 15.03 -3.86
N LEU A 81 11.55 13.92 -3.40
CA LEU A 81 10.78 13.89 -2.15
C LEU A 81 11.65 14.28 -0.95
N LEU A 82 12.85 13.70 -0.85
CA LEU A 82 13.80 14.03 0.21
C LEU A 82 14.29 15.48 0.10
N GLY A 83 14.50 15.98 -1.10
CA GLY A 83 14.88 17.37 -1.35
C GLY A 83 13.82 18.36 -0.83
N TYR A 84 12.53 18.10 -1.08
CA TYR A 84 11.46 18.93 -0.52
C TYR A 84 11.36 18.86 1.01
N ILE A 85 11.63 17.69 1.61
CA ILE A 85 11.70 17.57 3.07
C ILE A 85 12.88 18.40 3.59
N ALA A 86 14.05 18.28 2.99
CA ALA A 86 15.27 18.91 3.47
C ALA A 86 15.26 20.43 3.31
N GLU A 87 14.87 20.93 2.14
CA GLU A 87 14.93 22.35 1.79
C GLU A 87 13.61 23.10 2.05
N GLY A 88 12.53 22.38 2.32
CA GLY A 88 11.18 22.96 2.38
C GLY A 88 10.64 23.28 0.99
N VAL A 89 9.51 23.99 0.94
CA VAL A 89 8.90 24.44 -0.32
C VAL A 89 8.80 25.96 -0.32
N PRO A 90 9.66 26.66 -1.08
CA PRO A 90 9.67 28.12 -1.12
C PRO A 90 8.30 28.74 -1.43
N GLY A 91 7.94 29.81 -0.72
CA GLY A 91 6.65 30.47 -0.88
C GLY A 91 5.46 29.74 -0.25
N THR A 92 5.72 28.74 0.61
CA THR A 92 4.71 28.01 1.38
C THR A 92 5.07 27.99 2.87
N GLY A 93 4.17 27.45 3.70
CA GLY A 93 4.44 27.22 5.12
C GLY A 93 5.35 26.02 5.43
N MET A 94 5.92 25.34 4.43
CA MET A 94 6.80 24.17 4.64
C MET A 94 8.27 24.60 4.80
N PRO A 95 8.84 24.56 6.02
CA PRO A 95 10.20 25.01 6.28
C PRO A 95 11.26 24.00 5.82
N ALA A 96 12.52 24.43 5.81
CA ALA A 96 13.67 23.56 5.57
C ALA A 96 13.96 22.68 6.79
N TRP A 97 13.55 21.41 6.76
CA TRP A 97 13.70 20.51 7.91
C TRP A 97 15.13 20.07 8.16
N LYS A 98 16.05 20.25 7.21
CA LYS A 98 17.49 19.97 7.41
C LYS A 98 18.13 20.78 8.55
N LEU A 99 17.47 21.85 8.99
CA LEU A 99 17.92 22.69 10.10
C LEU A 99 17.65 22.08 11.48
N VAL A 100 16.74 21.09 11.56
CA VAL A 100 16.31 20.48 12.84
C VAL A 100 16.27 18.95 12.82
N LEU A 101 16.19 18.33 11.64
CA LEU A 101 16.23 16.88 11.45
C LEU A 101 17.57 16.46 10.86
N THR A 102 18.07 15.31 11.32
CA THR A 102 19.24 14.67 10.71
C THR A 102 18.89 14.08 9.34
N ARG A 103 19.91 13.84 8.51
CA ARG A 103 19.74 13.20 7.20
C ARG A 103 19.01 11.84 7.30
N PRO A 104 19.38 10.92 8.21
CA PRO A 104 18.63 9.69 8.42
C PRO A 104 17.16 9.93 8.79
N GLN A 105 16.85 10.87 9.70
CA GLN A 105 15.46 11.14 10.06
C GLN A 105 14.62 11.62 8.86
N MET A 106 15.19 12.47 8.00
CA MET A 106 14.51 12.92 6.79
C MET A 106 14.30 11.78 5.78
N GLU A 107 15.28 10.89 5.61
CA GLU A 107 15.16 9.69 4.79
C GLU A 107 14.09 8.73 5.35
N ALA A 108 14.00 8.61 6.67
CA ALA A 108 12.97 7.82 7.35
C ALA A 108 11.57 8.37 7.05
N VAL A 109 11.39 9.69 7.15
CA VAL A 109 10.13 10.37 6.81
C VAL A 109 9.79 10.17 5.33
N ALA A 110 10.76 10.32 4.43
CA ALA A 110 10.55 10.08 3.00
C ALA A 110 10.09 8.64 2.73
N ARG A 111 10.72 7.63 3.35
CA ARG A 111 10.29 6.22 3.30
C ARG A 111 8.89 6.01 3.85
N TYR A 112 8.54 6.69 4.95
CA TYR A 112 7.20 6.62 5.52
C TYR A 112 6.14 7.24 4.59
N VAL A 113 6.43 8.38 3.95
CA VAL A 113 5.53 8.98 2.95
C VAL A 113 5.39 8.06 1.73
N ARG A 114 6.50 7.49 1.25
CA ARG A 114 6.51 6.51 0.16
C ARG A 114 5.64 5.30 0.42
N SER A 115 5.65 4.79 1.64
CA SER A 115 4.81 3.65 2.01
C SER A 115 3.31 3.93 1.98
N ARG A 116 2.93 5.21 1.85
CA ARG A 116 1.55 5.68 1.71
C ARG A 116 1.22 6.14 0.29
N THR A 117 2.20 6.22 -0.61
CA THR A 117 2.02 6.45 -2.04
C THR A 117 2.25 5.15 -2.79
N LEU A 118 1.18 4.41 -3.09
CA LEU A 118 1.30 3.25 -3.99
C LEU A 118 1.46 3.77 -5.42
N ILE A 119 2.69 3.83 -5.91
CA ILE A 119 2.97 3.97 -7.34
C ILE A 119 3.54 2.65 -7.82
N MET A 120 2.77 2.00 -8.67
CA MET A 120 3.19 0.82 -9.39
C MET A 120 3.49 1.22 -10.83
N PRO A 121 4.50 0.61 -11.46
CA PRO A 121 4.69 0.78 -12.89
C PRO A 121 3.43 0.33 -13.63
N GLU A 122 3.20 0.89 -14.83
CA GLU A 122 2.29 0.25 -15.75
C GLU A 122 2.78 -1.18 -16.02
N ASP A 123 1.87 -2.13 -15.87
CA ASP A 123 2.17 -3.54 -16.02
C ASP A 123 1.04 -4.19 -16.80
N ALA A 124 1.35 -4.51 -18.05
CA ALA A 124 0.41 -5.05 -19.02
C ALA A 124 0.15 -6.55 -18.84
N ARG A 125 0.75 -7.21 -17.85
CA ARG A 125 0.47 -8.62 -17.56
C ARG A 125 -1.01 -8.79 -17.25
N THR A 126 -1.59 -9.83 -17.82
CA THR A 126 -2.95 -10.29 -17.55
C THR A 126 -2.87 -11.65 -16.89
N ASN A 127 -3.85 -11.98 -16.04
CA ASN A 127 -3.87 -13.27 -15.39
C ASN A 127 -4.06 -14.40 -16.41
N PRO A 128 -3.08 -15.31 -16.59
CA PRO A 128 -3.13 -16.35 -17.60
C PRO A 128 -4.04 -17.53 -17.21
N LEU A 129 -4.46 -17.63 -15.94
CA LEU A 129 -5.30 -18.72 -15.48
C LEU A 129 -6.75 -18.49 -15.90
N PRO A 130 -7.48 -19.52 -16.36
CA PRO A 130 -8.87 -19.36 -16.79
C PRO A 130 -9.77 -18.93 -15.62
N ASP A 131 -10.81 -18.15 -15.93
CA ASP A 131 -11.81 -17.71 -14.94
C ASP A 131 -12.85 -18.82 -14.69
N ILE A 132 -12.40 -19.89 -14.02
CA ILE A 132 -13.21 -21.07 -13.74
C ILE A 132 -13.26 -21.37 -12.23
N PRO A 133 -14.32 -22.03 -11.75
CA PRO A 133 -14.50 -22.40 -10.35
C PRO A 133 -13.29 -23.04 -9.69
N ALA A 134 -12.64 -24.00 -10.37
CA ALA A 134 -11.47 -24.69 -9.83
C ALA A 134 -10.29 -23.74 -9.53
N GLN A 135 -10.08 -22.72 -10.37
CA GLN A 135 -9.00 -21.73 -10.17
C GLN A 135 -9.34 -20.74 -9.05
N ILE A 136 -10.61 -20.39 -8.88
CA ILE A 136 -11.08 -19.53 -7.78
C ILE A 136 -10.86 -20.26 -6.44
N VAL A 137 -11.22 -21.55 -6.37
CA VAL A 137 -11.00 -22.37 -5.17
C VAL A 137 -9.52 -22.49 -4.86
N LEU A 138 -8.69 -22.87 -5.83
CA LEU A 138 -7.22 -22.93 -5.64
C LEU A 138 -6.65 -21.58 -5.15
N GLY A 139 -7.11 -20.48 -5.76
CA GLY A 139 -6.74 -19.12 -5.38
C GLY A 139 -7.08 -18.79 -3.94
N ARG A 140 -8.25 -19.22 -3.47
CA ARG A 140 -8.63 -19.08 -2.06
C ARG A 140 -7.69 -19.87 -1.15
N GLN A 141 -7.39 -21.12 -1.48
CA GLN A 141 -6.51 -21.94 -0.63
C GLN A 141 -5.14 -21.27 -0.45
N ASN A 142 -4.54 -20.80 -1.56
CA ASN A 142 -3.29 -20.06 -1.54
C ASN A 142 -3.40 -18.74 -0.75
N TYR A 143 -4.50 -18.00 -0.93
CA TYR A 143 -4.76 -16.75 -0.20
C TYR A 143 -4.83 -16.98 1.32
N MET A 144 -5.52 -18.04 1.76
CA MET A 144 -5.70 -18.33 3.18
C MET A 144 -4.37 -18.70 3.87
N GLN A 145 -3.45 -19.33 3.15
CA GLN A 145 -2.15 -19.75 3.68
C GLN A 145 -1.19 -18.57 3.91
N THR A 146 -1.26 -17.52 3.08
CA THR A 146 -0.25 -16.43 3.10
C THR A 146 -0.84 -15.06 3.43
N CYS A 147 -2.03 -14.75 2.93
CA CYS A 147 -2.59 -13.39 2.94
C CYS A 147 -3.65 -13.19 4.02
N GLY A 148 -4.44 -14.24 4.30
CA GLY A 148 -5.57 -14.19 5.22
C GLY A 148 -5.22 -13.72 6.63
N ALA A 149 -3.98 -13.97 7.09
CA ALA A 149 -3.53 -13.60 8.44
C ALA A 149 -3.65 -12.10 8.67
N CYS A 150 -3.28 -11.31 7.67
CA CYS A 150 -3.30 -9.85 7.72
C CYS A 150 -4.58 -9.29 7.12
N HIS A 151 -5.02 -9.82 5.97
CA HIS A 151 -6.14 -9.26 5.22
C HIS A 151 -7.52 -9.83 5.63
N GLY A 152 -7.55 -10.81 6.53
CA GLY A 152 -8.78 -11.51 6.92
C GLY A 152 -9.24 -12.53 5.89
N THR A 153 -10.15 -13.42 6.30
CA THR A 153 -10.68 -14.49 5.43
C THR A 153 -11.56 -13.96 4.29
N ASN A 154 -12.13 -12.78 4.47
CA ASN A 154 -12.95 -12.05 3.49
C ASN A 154 -12.18 -10.96 2.72
N ALA A 155 -10.85 -10.87 2.92
CA ALA A 155 -9.99 -9.90 2.26
C ALA A 155 -10.27 -8.41 2.56
N ARG A 156 -11.09 -8.10 3.58
CA ARG A 156 -11.44 -6.71 3.94
C ARG A 156 -10.40 -5.99 4.82
N GLY A 157 -9.26 -6.61 5.12
CA GLY A 157 -8.24 -6.03 6.00
C GLY A 157 -8.58 -6.11 7.50
N VAL A 158 -9.64 -6.84 7.85
CA VAL A 158 -10.13 -6.94 9.23
C VAL A 158 -9.76 -8.29 9.84
N SER A 159 -8.55 -8.39 10.39
CA SER A 159 -8.11 -9.52 11.22
C SER A 159 -7.44 -9.03 12.51
N PRO A 160 -7.33 -9.88 13.56
CA PRO A 160 -6.62 -9.51 14.79
C PRO A 160 -5.18 -9.04 14.51
N ALA A 161 -4.44 -9.78 13.68
CA ALA A 161 -3.08 -9.40 13.28
C ALA A 161 -3.09 -8.15 12.38
N GLY A 162 -3.99 -8.06 11.40
CA GLY A 162 -4.08 -6.91 10.50
C GLY A 162 -4.35 -5.58 11.24
N ARG A 163 -5.15 -5.62 12.32
CA ARG A 163 -5.47 -4.42 13.13
C ARG A 163 -4.27 -3.82 13.85
N SER A 164 -3.24 -4.62 14.17
CA SER A 164 -2.02 -4.16 14.85
C SER A 164 -0.92 -3.69 13.88
N LEU A 165 -1.05 -4.00 12.59
CA LEU A 165 -0.12 -3.57 11.54
C LEU A 165 -0.29 -2.10 11.16
N GLN A 166 0.82 -1.47 10.79
CA GLN A 166 0.88 -0.04 10.45
C GLN A 166 1.74 0.17 9.19
N PRO A 167 1.15 0.58 8.03
CA PRO A 167 -0.28 0.75 7.78
C PRO A 167 -1.12 -0.49 8.06
N ARG A 168 -2.40 -0.28 8.37
CA ARG A 168 -3.37 -1.38 8.37
C ARG A 168 -3.49 -1.93 6.94
N PRO A 169 -3.67 -3.25 6.78
CA PRO A 169 -3.93 -3.85 5.49
C PRO A 169 -5.15 -3.21 4.81
N ALA A 170 -5.05 -2.98 3.51
CA ALA A 170 -6.16 -2.46 2.73
C ALA A 170 -7.30 -3.49 2.65
N ASP A 171 -8.52 -2.99 2.46
CA ASP A 171 -9.63 -3.80 1.96
C ASP A 171 -9.35 -4.12 0.49
N LEU A 172 -9.04 -5.39 0.23
CA LEU A 172 -8.71 -5.86 -1.11
C LEU A 172 -9.94 -6.00 -2.01
N THR A 173 -11.15 -5.91 -1.45
CA THR A 173 -12.41 -5.92 -2.19
C THR A 173 -12.87 -4.51 -2.59
N ALA A 174 -12.25 -3.46 -2.02
CA ALA A 174 -12.64 -2.09 -2.29
C ALA A 174 -12.46 -1.69 -3.77
N PRO A 175 -13.35 -0.86 -4.34
CA PRO A 175 -13.29 -0.43 -5.74
C PRO A 175 -11.95 0.18 -6.13
N GLU A 176 -11.30 0.91 -5.23
CA GLU A 176 -9.99 1.53 -5.49
C GLU A 176 -8.89 0.48 -5.70
N VAL A 177 -8.94 -0.64 -4.96
CA VAL A 177 -7.99 -1.75 -5.13
C VAL A 177 -8.34 -2.57 -6.37
N GLN A 178 -9.63 -2.80 -6.61
CA GLN A 178 -10.09 -3.57 -7.76
C GLN A 178 -9.82 -2.87 -9.10
N ARG A 179 -9.67 -1.55 -9.13
CA ARG A 179 -9.27 -0.79 -10.32
C ARG A 179 -7.82 -1.04 -10.77
N TYR A 180 -6.94 -1.55 -9.93
CA TYR A 180 -5.59 -1.91 -10.36
C TYR A 180 -5.64 -3.00 -11.42
N SER A 181 -4.73 -2.98 -12.40
CA SER A 181 -4.60 -4.07 -13.37
C SER A 181 -4.09 -5.35 -12.70
N ASP A 182 -4.27 -6.49 -13.37
CA ASP A 182 -3.71 -7.76 -12.89
C ASP A 182 -2.18 -7.70 -12.78
N GLY A 183 -1.51 -7.05 -13.73
CA GLY A 183 -0.06 -6.82 -13.67
C GLY A 183 0.35 -5.95 -12.50
N GLN A 184 -0.42 -4.91 -12.18
CA GLN A 184 -0.16 -4.06 -11.01
C GLN A 184 -0.30 -4.84 -9.69
N LEU A 185 -1.36 -5.63 -9.54
CA LEU A 185 -1.50 -6.49 -8.36
C LEU A 185 -0.40 -7.56 -8.29
N MET A 186 -0.01 -8.13 -9.43
CA MET A 186 1.11 -9.06 -9.51
C MET A 186 2.43 -8.40 -9.08
N TRP A 187 2.66 -7.16 -9.49
CA TRP A 187 3.83 -6.39 -9.07
C TRP A 187 3.88 -6.21 -7.55
N ILE A 188 2.73 -5.97 -6.89
CA ILE A 188 2.64 -5.92 -5.42
C ILE A 188 3.00 -7.28 -4.80
N LEU A 189 2.48 -8.38 -5.34
CA LEU A 189 2.80 -9.72 -4.82
C LEU A 189 4.28 -10.07 -5.03
N GLU A 190 4.90 -9.58 -6.10
CA GLU A 190 6.31 -9.79 -6.38
C GLU A 190 7.23 -8.95 -5.52
N ASN A 191 6.93 -7.66 -5.35
CA ASN A 191 7.87 -6.69 -4.78
C ASN A 191 7.48 -6.21 -3.39
N GLY A 192 6.24 -6.48 -2.97
CA GLY A 192 5.66 -5.95 -1.76
C GLY A 192 5.35 -4.46 -1.91
N ILE A 193 4.99 -3.86 -0.79
CA ILE A 193 4.84 -2.42 -0.67
C ILE A 193 5.92 -1.95 0.28
N VAL A 194 6.94 -1.29 -0.28
CA VAL A 194 8.03 -0.71 0.49
C VAL A 194 7.44 0.09 1.63
N GLY A 195 7.93 -0.21 2.81
CA GLY A 195 7.54 0.57 3.95
C GLY A 195 6.32 0.08 4.71
N THR A 196 5.88 -1.15 4.42
CA THR A 196 4.74 -1.79 5.05
C THR A 196 5.08 -3.26 5.37
N PRO A 197 4.26 -3.93 6.19
CA PRO A 197 4.37 -5.38 6.38
C PRO A 197 4.02 -6.22 5.14
N MET A 198 3.55 -5.60 4.05
CA MET A 198 3.27 -6.29 2.79
C MET A 198 4.58 -6.55 2.05
N ARG A 199 5.11 -7.76 2.21
CA ARG A 199 6.37 -8.23 1.62
C ARG A 199 6.24 -8.65 0.17
N GLY A 200 7.38 -8.79 -0.52
CA GLY A 200 7.46 -9.30 -1.89
C GLY A 200 7.40 -10.82 -1.93
N TRP A 201 6.24 -11.39 -1.64
CA TRP A 201 6.06 -12.83 -1.41
C TRP A 201 6.56 -13.73 -2.55
N VAL A 202 6.49 -13.30 -3.81
CA VAL A 202 7.05 -14.07 -4.93
C VAL A 202 8.57 -13.96 -4.99
N THR A 203 9.13 -12.76 -4.84
CA THR A 203 10.60 -12.56 -4.88
C THR A 203 11.28 -13.19 -3.68
N GLU A 204 10.63 -13.16 -2.51
CA GLU A 204 11.05 -13.85 -1.29
C GLU A 204 10.77 -15.36 -1.31
N LYS A 205 10.17 -15.87 -2.40
CA LYS A 205 9.88 -17.30 -2.63
C LYS A 205 8.97 -17.94 -1.58
N VAL A 206 8.10 -17.14 -0.97
CA VAL A 206 7.04 -17.64 -0.06
C VAL A 206 5.91 -18.27 -0.87
N ILE A 207 5.62 -17.72 -2.05
CA ILE A 207 4.71 -18.30 -3.05
C ILE A 207 5.36 -18.24 -4.43
N ASP A 208 4.96 -19.13 -5.34
CA ASP A 208 5.34 -19.05 -6.75
C ASP A 208 4.39 -18.16 -7.57
N LYS A 209 4.73 -17.94 -8.85
CA LYS A 209 3.92 -17.10 -9.76
C LYS A 209 2.54 -17.70 -10.05
N GLN A 210 2.41 -19.02 -10.11
CA GLN A 210 1.14 -19.67 -10.38
C GLN A 210 0.19 -19.52 -9.18
N GLN A 211 0.71 -19.67 -7.97
CA GLN A 211 0.00 -19.38 -6.73
C GLN A 211 -0.43 -17.91 -6.69
N ALA A 212 0.46 -16.96 -7.00
CA ALA A 212 0.12 -15.54 -7.09
C ALA A 212 -1.02 -15.27 -8.08
N TRP A 213 -0.96 -15.83 -9.30
CA TRP A 213 -2.05 -15.69 -10.28
C TRP A 213 -3.37 -16.28 -9.81
N SER A 214 -3.34 -17.42 -9.11
CA SER A 214 -4.56 -18.01 -8.55
C SER A 214 -5.15 -17.12 -7.45
N ILE A 215 -4.31 -16.52 -6.60
CA ILE A 215 -4.76 -15.55 -5.58
C ILE A 215 -5.45 -14.36 -6.24
N LEU A 216 -4.85 -13.79 -7.30
CA LEU A 216 -5.49 -12.69 -8.03
C LEU A 216 -6.83 -13.09 -8.66
N ARG A 217 -6.95 -14.33 -9.15
CA ARG A 217 -8.24 -14.86 -9.64
C ARG A 217 -9.31 -14.85 -8.54
N TYR A 218 -8.96 -15.29 -7.35
CA TYR A 218 -9.85 -15.24 -6.18
C TYR A 218 -10.19 -13.81 -5.75
N LEU A 219 -9.22 -12.88 -5.73
CA LEU A 219 -9.47 -11.48 -5.38
C LEU A 219 -10.39 -10.77 -6.38
N ARG A 220 -10.28 -11.07 -7.68
CA ARG A 220 -11.21 -10.56 -8.70
C ARG A 220 -12.61 -11.09 -8.51
N TYR A 221 -12.73 -12.37 -8.13
CA TYR A 221 -14.03 -12.94 -7.81
C TYR A 221 -14.67 -12.21 -6.62
N LEU A 222 -13.93 -11.96 -5.53
CA LEU A 222 -14.43 -11.20 -4.37
C LEU A 222 -14.82 -9.75 -4.72
N GLY A 223 -14.10 -9.10 -5.64
CA GLY A 223 -14.36 -7.72 -6.04
C GLY A 223 -15.56 -7.51 -6.98
N ARG A 224 -16.11 -8.57 -7.58
CA ARG A 224 -17.29 -8.48 -8.47
C ARG A 224 -18.63 -8.48 -7.74
N ASP A 225 -18.62 -8.82 -6.45
CA ASP A 225 -19.83 -9.07 -5.65
C ASP A 225 -20.05 -7.89 -4.67
N GLU A 226 -20.13 -6.67 -5.20
CA GLU A 226 -20.30 -5.42 -4.41
C GLU A 226 -21.64 -5.38 -3.64
N ASP A 227 -22.61 -6.22 -4.02
CA ASP A 227 -23.96 -6.26 -3.45
C ASP A 227 -24.16 -7.28 -2.32
N ASN A 228 -23.11 -7.98 -1.86
CA ASN A 228 -23.25 -8.95 -0.78
C ASN A 228 -22.59 -8.47 0.54
N PRO A 229 -23.37 -7.95 1.51
CA PRO A 229 -22.83 -7.56 2.81
C PRO A 229 -22.28 -8.76 3.60
N ASP A 230 -22.63 -9.99 3.21
CA ASP A 230 -22.40 -11.20 4.00
C ASP A 230 -21.27 -12.08 3.46
N THR A 231 -20.42 -12.41 4.42
CA THR A 231 -19.19 -13.20 4.38
C THR A 231 -19.27 -14.52 3.58
N PHE A 232 -18.08 -15.08 3.34
CA PHE A 232 -17.76 -16.46 2.96
C PHE A 232 -18.83 -17.59 3.10
N PRO A 233 -19.71 -17.65 4.13
CA PRO A 233 -20.89 -18.53 4.15
C PRO A 233 -21.76 -18.52 2.88
N VAL A 234 -22.06 -17.38 2.24
CA VAL A 234 -22.89 -17.38 1.01
C VAL A 234 -22.12 -17.91 -0.20
N PHE A 235 -20.80 -17.67 -0.26
CA PHE A 235 -19.89 -18.34 -1.19
C PHE A 235 -20.01 -19.85 -1.03
N LYS A 236 -19.93 -20.35 0.20
CA LYS A 236 -20.01 -21.79 0.49
C LYS A 236 -21.32 -22.37 -0.01
N ASP A 237 -22.45 -21.74 0.27
CA ASP A 237 -23.75 -22.30 -0.04
C ASP A 237 -24.04 -22.24 -1.55
N ARG A 238 -23.88 -21.10 -2.23
CA ARG A 238 -24.25 -21.01 -3.66
C ARG A 238 -23.22 -21.68 -4.58
N PHE A 239 -21.93 -21.53 -4.29
CA PHE A 239 -20.86 -22.06 -5.14
C PHE A 239 -20.72 -23.58 -4.98
N TYR A 240 -20.66 -24.09 -3.74
CA TYR A 240 -20.55 -25.54 -3.54
C TYR A 240 -21.84 -26.32 -3.77
N SER A 241 -23.01 -25.68 -3.74
CA SER A 241 -24.22 -26.33 -4.28
C SER A 241 -24.07 -26.67 -5.76
N HIS A 242 -23.36 -25.83 -6.54
CA HIS A 242 -23.12 -26.07 -7.97
C HIS A 242 -21.84 -26.88 -8.22
N TYR A 243 -20.87 -26.86 -7.30
CA TYR A 243 -19.57 -27.54 -7.42
C TYR A 243 -19.20 -28.35 -6.15
N PRO A 244 -19.97 -29.38 -5.78
CA PRO A 244 -19.80 -30.10 -4.51
C PRO A 244 -18.44 -30.80 -4.37
N VAL A 245 -17.86 -31.24 -5.49
CA VAL A 245 -16.51 -31.86 -5.50
C VAL A 245 -15.41 -30.87 -5.06
N LEU A 246 -15.61 -29.57 -5.28
CA LEU A 246 -14.63 -28.56 -4.86
C LEU A 246 -14.74 -28.23 -3.36
N GLN A 247 -15.86 -28.59 -2.72
CA GLN A 247 -16.09 -28.33 -1.30
C GLN A 247 -15.18 -29.17 -0.40
N SER A 248 -14.98 -30.44 -0.74
CA SER A 248 -14.11 -31.34 0.02
C SER A 248 -12.65 -30.89 -0.06
N VAL A 249 -12.23 -30.38 -1.23
CA VAL A 249 -10.91 -29.80 -1.46
C VAL A 249 -10.72 -28.52 -0.65
N ASP A 250 -11.72 -27.64 -0.56
CA ASP A 250 -11.61 -26.41 0.23
C ASP A 250 -11.68 -26.64 1.75
N ASN A 251 -12.47 -27.61 2.19
CA ASN A 251 -12.59 -27.96 3.61
C ASN A 251 -11.28 -28.52 4.21
N SER A 252 -10.34 -28.99 3.39
CA SER A 252 -9.01 -29.40 3.88
C SER A 252 -8.08 -28.23 4.18
N VAL A 253 -8.46 -26.99 3.86
CA VAL A 253 -7.70 -25.79 4.23
C VAL A 253 -7.99 -25.41 5.68
N PRO A 254 -6.97 -25.24 6.53
CA PRO A 254 -7.16 -24.79 7.91
C PRO A 254 -7.96 -23.48 7.96
N GLN A 255 -9.10 -23.51 8.64
CA GLN A 255 -9.93 -22.30 8.83
C GLN A 255 -9.32 -21.36 9.89
N ASN A 256 -8.44 -21.88 10.74
CA ASN A 256 -7.59 -21.10 11.64
C ASN A 256 -6.34 -20.68 10.88
N ILE A 257 -6.20 -19.38 10.67
CA ILE A 257 -5.00 -18.82 10.06
C ILE A 257 -3.86 -18.88 11.09
N PRO A 258 -2.76 -19.59 10.84
CA PRO A 258 -1.61 -19.59 11.73
C PRO A 258 -1.03 -18.19 11.86
N SER A 259 -0.56 -17.83 13.06
CA SER A 259 0.24 -16.63 13.24
C SER A 259 1.49 -16.70 12.36
N LEU A 260 1.86 -15.59 11.71
CA LEU A 260 3.14 -15.52 10.98
C LEU A 260 4.29 -15.79 11.98
N PRO A 261 5.33 -16.53 11.58
CA PRO A 261 6.54 -16.62 12.39
C PRO A 261 7.14 -15.24 12.57
N ASP A 262 7.70 -14.98 13.75
CA ASP A 262 8.40 -13.73 14.04
C ASP A 262 9.53 -13.52 13.00
N PRO A 263 9.79 -12.26 12.60
CA PRO A 263 10.92 -11.98 11.72
C PRO A 263 12.23 -12.46 12.37
N PRO A 264 13.21 -12.90 11.57
CA PRO A 264 14.53 -13.24 12.09
C PRO A 264 15.09 -12.04 12.87
N LYS A 265 15.66 -12.34 14.05
CA LYS A 265 16.33 -11.36 14.92
C LYS A 265 17.54 -10.74 14.25
#